data_AF-A0A916M482-F1
#
_entry.id   AF-A0A916M482-F1
#
_cell.length_a   1.000
_cell.length_b   1.000
_cell.length_c   1.000
_cell.angle_alpha   90.00
_cell.angle_beta   90.00
_cell.angle_gamma   90.00
#
_symmetry.space_group_name_H-M   'P 1'
#
loop_
_entity.id
_entity.type
_entity.pdbx_description
1 polymer ?
#
loop_
_entity_poly.entity_id
_entity_poly.type
_entity_poly.pdbx_seq_one_letter_code
_entity_poly.pdbx_strand_id
1 'polypeptide(L)'
;MFQSIQPDEIFDLSKAQASEAHPSYWLAQLCKADWLYLLKFVDMKLPTKTRKQTMAEVALRYFEFVSCDGRSEVWKLWTEMRNDHRTLVIQFRHSEADWSRGQPEFVDLEKNEPLGFVNIAGRLFCRVK
;
A
#
# COMPACT_ATOMS: atom_id res chain seq x y z
N MET A 1 6.08 9.59 -8.88
CA MET A 1 6.97 10.12 -7.81
C MET A 1 6.46 9.61 -6.47
N PHE A 2 7.36 9.26 -5.54
CA PHE A 2 6.99 8.84 -4.19
C PHE A 2 6.38 9.98 -3.38
N GLN A 3 5.38 9.65 -2.58
CA GLN A 3 4.62 10.61 -1.79
C GLN A 3 4.45 10.11 -0.35
N SER A 4 4.63 11.02 0.60
CA SER A 4 4.23 10.81 2.00
C SER A 4 2.75 11.15 2.12
N ILE A 5 1.91 10.14 2.36
CA ILE A 5 0.47 10.30 2.47
C ILE A 5 0.09 10.70 3.90
N GLN A 6 -0.73 11.74 4.03
CA GLN A 6 -1.28 12.19 5.29
C GLN A 6 -2.51 11.37 5.70
N PRO A 7 -2.76 11.19 7.00
CA PRO A 7 -3.90 10.39 7.49
C PRO A 7 -5.27 10.97 7.06
N ASP A 8 -5.40 12.28 7.01
CA ASP A 8 -6.62 12.97 6.62
C ASP A 8 -6.98 12.74 5.15
N GLU A 9 -5.99 12.53 4.26
CA GLU A 9 -6.24 12.09 2.88
C GLU A 9 -6.93 10.72 2.76
N ILE A 10 -6.93 9.95 3.85
CA ILE A 10 -7.53 8.60 3.93
C ILE A 10 -8.83 8.60 4.75
N PHE A 11 -8.87 9.35 5.86
CA PHE A 11 -9.96 9.26 6.84
C PHE A 11 -10.91 10.46 6.85
N ASP A 12 -10.54 11.59 6.25
CA ASP A 12 -11.41 12.77 6.12
C ASP A 12 -12.10 12.77 4.75
N LEU A 13 -13.42 12.53 4.71
CA LEU A 13 -14.19 12.46 3.47
C LEU A 13 -14.16 13.76 2.66
N SER A 14 -13.91 14.91 3.29
CA SER A 14 -13.76 16.18 2.57
C SER A 14 -12.47 16.25 1.75
N LYS A 15 -11.47 15.42 2.10
CA LYS A 15 -10.16 15.32 1.45
C LYS A 15 -9.99 14.02 0.65
N ALA A 16 -10.75 12.97 0.98
CA ALA A 16 -10.66 11.63 0.40
C ALA A 16 -11.26 11.50 -1.03
N GLN A 17 -11.31 12.57 -1.81
CA GLN A 17 -11.77 12.54 -3.21
C GLN A 17 -10.65 12.14 -4.19
N ALA A 18 -9.71 11.32 -3.73
CA ALA A 18 -8.52 10.98 -4.50
C ALA A 18 -8.87 9.98 -5.62
N SER A 19 -8.41 10.27 -6.83
CA SER A 19 -8.52 9.36 -7.99
C SER A 19 -7.84 8.02 -7.69
N GLU A 20 -8.22 6.95 -8.40
CA GLU A 20 -7.50 5.67 -8.44
C GLU A 20 -6.01 5.84 -8.80
N ALA A 21 -5.63 6.94 -9.44
CA ALA A 21 -4.23 7.28 -9.69
C ALA A 21 -3.45 7.64 -8.40
N HIS A 22 -4.15 8.04 -7.33
CA HIS A 22 -3.54 8.55 -6.10
C HIS A 22 -3.40 7.46 -5.03
N PRO A 23 -2.26 7.37 -4.32
CA PRO A 23 -2.05 6.31 -3.34
C PRO A 23 -3.08 6.27 -2.20
N SER A 24 -3.57 7.42 -1.74
CA SER A 24 -4.54 7.49 -0.64
C SER A 24 -5.86 6.75 -0.95
N TYR A 25 -6.29 6.71 -2.21
CA TYR A 25 -7.47 5.96 -2.65
C TYR A 25 -7.35 4.47 -2.30
N TRP A 26 -6.22 3.87 -2.66
CA TRP A 26 -5.93 2.47 -2.40
C TRP A 26 -5.69 2.20 -0.91
N LEU A 27 -4.99 3.10 -0.21
CA LEU A 27 -4.74 2.99 1.23
C LEU A 27 -6.04 3.04 2.06
N ALA A 28 -7.07 3.75 1.60
CA ALA A 28 -8.37 3.78 2.28
C ALA A 28 -9.05 2.42 2.37
N GLN A 29 -8.77 1.54 1.40
CA GLN A 29 -9.34 0.18 1.34
C GLN A 29 -8.73 -0.77 2.36
N LEU A 30 -7.54 -0.47 2.89
CA LEU A 30 -6.84 -1.33 3.85
C LEU A 30 -7.66 -1.49 5.13
N CYS A 31 -7.83 -2.73 5.57
CA CYS A 31 -8.44 -3.05 6.86
C CYS A 31 -7.43 -2.89 8.00
N LYS A 32 -7.89 -3.07 9.24
CA LYS A 32 -7.02 -2.94 10.42
C LYS A 32 -5.86 -3.95 10.42
N ALA A 33 -6.07 -5.16 9.93
CA ALA A 33 -5.04 -6.19 9.87
C ALA A 33 -3.94 -5.82 8.87
N ASP A 34 -4.31 -5.16 7.77
CA ASP A 34 -3.39 -4.69 6.73
C ASP A 34 -2.46 -3.59 7.25
N TRP A 35 -3.00 -2.61 8.00
CA TRP A 35 -2.17 -1.61 8.68
C TRP A 35 -1.22 -2.24 9.71
N LEU A 36 -1.68 -3.28 10.40
CA LEU A 36 -0.83 -4.02 11.34
C LEU A 36 0.28 -4.79 10.60
N TYR A 37 0.02 -5.31 9.39
CA TYR A 37 1.04 -5.93 8.54
C TYR A 37 2.11 -4.91 8.16
N LEU A 38 1.73 -3.71 7.70
CA LEU A 38 2.67 -2.64 7.36
C LEU A 38 3.56 -2.25 8.56
N LEU A 39 2.99 -2.15 9.76
CA LEU A 39 3.76 -1.87 10.97
C LEU A 39 4.76 -2.99 11.29
N LYS A 40 4.34 -4.25 11.16
CA LYS A 40 5.24 -5.40 11.34
C LYS A 40 6.37 -5.42 10.31
N PHE A 41 6.09 -5.01 9.07
CA PHE A 41 7.12 -4.93 8.03
C PHE A 41 8.25 -3.98 8.43
N VAL A 42 7.95 -2.87 9.13
CA VAL A 42 8.95 -1.94 9.66
C VAL A 42 9.33 -2.21 11.12
N ASP A 43 9.12 -3.44 11.59
CA ASP A 43 9.48 -3.89 12.93
C ASP A 43 8.80 -3.11 14.08
N MET A 44 7.73 -2.37 13.77
CA MET A 44 6.94 -1.59 14.72
C MET A 44 5.80 -2.42 15.28
N LYS A 45 5.69 -2.45 16.61
CA LYS A 45 4.65 -3.22 17.32
C LYS A 45 3.68 -2.29 18.02
N LEU A 46 2.40 -2.41 17.67
CA LEU A 46 1.30 -1.76 18.39
C LEU A 46 0.36 -2.83 18.97
N PRO A 47 -0.32 -2.54 20.10
CA PRO A 47 -1.37 -3.41 20.61
C PRO A 47 -2.46 -3.65 19.57
N THR A 48 -2.96 -4.88 19.47
CA THR A 48 -4.07 -5.24 18.56
C THR A 48 -5.35 -4.45 18.86
N LYS A 49 -5.51 -3.93 20.09
CA LYS A 49 -6.62 -3.04 20.49
C LYS A 49 -6.54 -1.62 19.93
N THR A 50 -5.39 -1.19 19.39
CA THR A 50 -5.22 0.16 18.81
C THR A 50 -6.21 0.41 17.67
N ARG A 51 -6.71 1.64 17.54
CA ARG A 51 -7.67 2.01 16.48
C ARG A 51 -7.00 1.97 15.10
N LYS A 52 -7.78 1.65 14.05
CA LYS A 52 -7.29 1.61 12.65
C LYS A 52 -6.58 2.91 12.27
N GLN A 53 -7.21 4.05 12.53
CA GLN A 53 -6.66 5.37 12.22
C GLN A 53 -5.30 5.59 12.89
N THR A 54 -5.17 5.31 14.18
CA THR A 54 -3.88 5.43 14.89
C THR A 54 -2.82 4.49 14.33
N MET A 55 -3.18 3.26 13.94
CA MET A 55 -2.24 2.34 13.28
C MET A 55 -1.76 2.90 11.94
N ALA A 56 -2.68 3.43 11.13
CA ALA A 56 -2.35 4.06 9.86
C ALA A 56 -1.46 5.30 10.05
N GLU A 57 -1.81 6.20 10.97
CA GLU A 57 -1.00 7.38 11.33
C GLU A 57 0.44 7.05 11.68
N VAL A 58 0.66 5.94 12.42
CA VAL A 58 2.01 5.48 12.74
C VAL A 58 2.68 4.87 11.52
N ALA A 59 1.99 4.01 10.75
CA ALA A 59 2.55 3.37 9.57
C ALA A 59 2.99 4.40 8.51
N LEU A 60 2.16 5.40 8.22
CA LEU A 60 2.42 6.45 7.23
C LEU A 60 3.68 7.29 7.53
N ARG A 61 4.17 7.29 8.77
CA ARG A 61 5.44 7.94 9.11
C ARG A 61 6.64 7.24 8.48
N TYR A 62 6.57 5.92 8.34
CA TYR A 62 7.69 5.08 7.89
C TYR A 62 7.69 4.80 6.38
N PHE A 63 6.60 5.07 5.69
CA PHE A 63 6.45 4.71 4.28
C PHE A 63 6.28 5.93 3.38
N GLU A 64 6.76 5.77 2.15
CA GLU A 64 6.34 6.57 1.01
C GLU A 64 5.76 5.66 -0.07
N PHE A 65 4.82 6.21 -0.83
CA PHE A 65 3.98 5.44 -1.75
C PHE A 65 4.02 6.03 -3.16
N VAL A 66 3.94 5.17 -4.15
CA VAL A 66 3.67 5.55 -5.54
C VAL A 66 2.73 4.53 -6.15
N SER A 67 1.75 5.00 -6.92
CA SER A 67 0.89 4.13 -7.73
C SER A 67 1.65 3.70 -8.98
N CYS A 68 1.54 2.43 -9.36
CA CYS A 68 2.12 1.90 -10.58
C CYS A 68 1.02 1.35 -11.49
N ASP A 69 1.10 1.68 -12.78
CA ASP A 69 0.11 1.28 -13.78
C ASP A 69 0.24 -0.22 -14.10
N GLY A 70 1.42 -0.81 -13.90
CA GLY A 70 1.67 -2.18 -14.31
C GLY A 70 2.88 -2.85 -13.66
N ARG A 71 3.03 -4.15 -13.96
CA ARG A 71 4.12 -4.99 -13.45
C ARG A 71 5.49 -4.48 -13.90
N SER A 72 5.61 -4.03 -15.15
CA SER A 72 6.88 -3.55 -15.70
C SER A 72 7.40 -2.33 -14.93
N GLU A 73 6.51 -1.43 -14.52
CA GLU A 73 6.87 -0.26 -13.71
C GLU A 73 7.27 -0.66 -12.29
N VAL A 74 6.51 -1.57 -11.66
CA VAL A 74 6.87 -2.14 -10.35
C VAL A 74 8.25 -2.78 -10.38
N TRP A 75 8.56 -3.61 -11.38
CA TRP A 75 9.85 -4.26 -11.52
C TRP A 75 10.99 -3.27 -11.75
N LYS A 76 10.73 -2.24 -12.57
CA LYS A 76 11.69 -1.17 -12.80
C LYS A 76 12.01 -0.44 -11.50
N LEU A 77 11.00 0.03 -10.78
CA LEU A 77 11.17 0.74 -9.50
C LEU A 77 11.85 -0.15 -8.44
N TRP A 78 11.45 -1.42 -8.34
CA TRP A 78 12.12 -2.35 -7.43
C TRP A 78 13.61 -2.50 -7.77
N THR A 79 13.95 -2.70 -9.04
CA THR A 79 15.34 -2.84 -9.48
C THR A 79 16.16 -1.60 -9.16
N GLU A 80 15.58 -0.42 -9.33
CA GLU A 80 16.23 0.87 -9.01
C GLU A 80 16.43 1.07 -7.50
N MET A 81 15.55 0.52 -6.65
CA MET A 81 15.48 0.87 -5.23
C MET A 81 15.97 -0.21 -4.27
N ARG A 82 16.00 -1.48 -4.69
CA ARG A 82 16.24 -2.67 -3.83
C ARG A 82 17.54 -2.65 -3.04
N ASN A 83 18.54 -1.91 -3.48
CA ASN A 83 19.83 -1.82 -2.77
C ASN A 83 19.82 -0.76 -1.67
N ASP A 84 18.96 0.26 -1.79
CA ASP A 84 18.98 1.43 -0.92
C ASP A 84 17.79 1.46 0.06
N HIS A 85 16.69 0.78 -0.29
CA HIS A 85 15.45 0.84 0.47
C HIS A 85 14.83 -0.54 0.66
N ARG A 86 14.22 -0.77 1.82
CA ARG A 86 13.27 -1.86 1.99
C ARG A 86 11.98 -1.51 1.26
N THR A 87 11.55 -2.37 0.35
CA THR A 87 10.38 -2.11 -0.51
C THR A 87 9.31 -3.18 -0.34
N LEU A 88 8.06 -2.79 -0.56
CA LEU A 88 6.90 -3.66 -0.49
C LEU A 88 5.92 -3.25 -1.58
N VAL A 89 5.20 -4.22 -2.16
CA VAL A 89 4.12 -3.92 -3.10
C VAL A 89 2.80 -4.32 -2.47
N ILE A 90 1.78 -3.47 -2.62
CA ILE A 90 0.40 -3.81 -2.29
C ILE A 90 -0.38 -3.88 -3.59
N GLN A 91 -0.96 -5.03 -3.88
CA GLN A 91 -1.82 -5.25 -5.04
C GLN A 91 -3.27 -5.31 -4.59
N PHE A 92 -4.17 -4.76 -5.37
CA PHE A 92 -5.59 -4.76 -5.02
C PHE A 92 -6.33 -5.70 -5.97
N ARG A 93 -6.66 -6.90 -5.48
CA ARG A 93 -7.36 -7.92 -6.25
C ARG A 93 -8.87 -7.75 -6.12
N HIS A 94 -9.56 -7.72 -7.24
CA HIS A 94 -11.00 -7.63 -7.33
C HIS A 94 -11.59 -8.99 -7.68
N SER A 95 -12.83 -9.20 -7.24
CA SER A 95 -13.61 -10.32 -7.73
C SER A 95 -14.16 -9.99 -9.12
N GLU A 96 -14.45 -11.00 -9.93
CA GLU A 96 -15.10 -10.77 -11.24
C GLU A 96 -16.49 -10.12 -11.10
N ALA A 97 -17.14 -10.31 -9.94
CA ALA A 97 -18.49 -9.82 -9.65
C ALA A 97 -18.52 -8.42 -8.98
N ASP A 98 -17.41 -7.95 -8.39
CA ASP A 98 -17.33 -6.67 -7.69
C ASP A 98 -15.96 -6.01 -7.92
N TRP A 99 -15.99 -4.96 -8.76
CA TRP A 99 -14.85 -4.13 -9.12
C TRP A 99 -14.72 -2.86 -8.25
N SER A 100 -15.63 -2.65 -7.30
CA SER A 100 -15.63 -1.47 -6.45
C SER A 100 -14.74 -1.59 -5.21
N ARG A 101 -14.36 -2.82 -4.84
CA ARG A 101 -13.56 -3.11 -3.62
C ARG A 101 -12.47 -4.13 -3.92
N GLY A 102 -11.22 -3.71 -3.72
CA GLY A 102 -10.06 -4.55 -3.88
C GLY A 102 -9.63 -5.18 -2.57
N GLN A 103 -9.36 -6.48 -2.56
CA GLN A 103 -8.66 -7.14 -1.48
C GLN A 103 -7.16 -6.85 -1.60
N PRO A 104 -6.51 -6.26 -0.59
CA PRO A 104 -5.09 -6.02 -0.63
C PRO A 104 -4.29 -7.32 -0.50
N GLU A 105 -3.28 -7.48 -1.35
CA GLU A 105 -2.29 -8.55 -1.35
C GLU A 105 -0.90 -7.91 -1.22
N PHE A 106 -0.21 -8.24 -0.13
CA PHE A 106 1.14 -7.74 0.14
C PHE A 106 2.17 -8.66 -0.50
N VAL A 107 3.04 -8.09 -1.33
CA VAL A 107 4.07 -8.81 -2.08
C VAL A 107 5.44 -8.25 -1.72
N ASP A 108 6.27 -9.10 -1.12
CA ASP A 108 7.66 -8.81 -0.79
C ASP A 108 8.57 -9.34 -1.90
N LEU A 109 9.01 -8.44 -2.78
CA LEU A 109 9.80 -8.81 -3.96
C LEU A 109 11.18 -9.37 -3.60
N GLU A 110 11.72 -9.07 -2.43
CA GLU A 110 12.98 -9.67 -1.94
C GLU A 110 12.84 -11.18 -1.69
N LYS A 111 11.62 -11.65 -1.46
CA LYS A 111 11.32 -13.08 -1.27
C LYS A 111 10.98 -13.81 -2.58
N ASN A 112 11.20 -13.17 -3.73
CA ASN A 112 10.81 -13.67 -5.05
C ASN A 112 9.31 -14.00 -5.17
N GLU A 113 8.46 -13.29 -4.44
CA GLU A 113 7.01 -13.47 -4.52
C GLU A 113 6.47 -12.97 -5.88
N PRO A 114 5.58 -13.71 -6.55
CA PRO A 114 5.07 -13.31 -7.86
C PRO A 114 4.06 -12.17 -7.74
N LEU A 115 4.15 -11.19 -8.64
CA LEU A 115 3.10 -10.19 -8.81
C LEU A 115 1.85 -10.81 -9.46
N GLY A 116 0.67 -10.53 -8.91
CA GLY A 116 -0.63 -10.95 -9.43
C GLY A 116 -0.89 -10.58 -10.89
N PHE A 117 -1.62 -11.46 -11.57
CA PHE A 117 -1.80 -11.47 -13.03
C PHE A 117 -3.21 -11.09 -13.51
N VAL A 118 -4.27 -11.33 -12.71
CA VAL A 118 -5.68 -11.20 -13.13
C VAL A 118 -6.46 -10.40 -12.07
N ASN A 119 -7.41 -9.58 -12.52
CA ASN A 119 -8.30 -8.76 -11.70
C ASN A 119 -7.58 -7.85 -10.69
N ILE A 120 -6.42 -7.31 -11.07
CA ILE A 120 -5.71 -6.31 -10.26
C ILE A 120 -6.10 -4.92 -10.75
N ALA A 121 -6.73 -4.11 -9.90
CA ALA A 121 -7.11 -2.75 -10.26
C ALA A 121 -6.02 -1.72 -9.92
N GLY A 122 -5.11 -2.06 -8.99
CA GLY A 122 -4.04 -1.14 -8.59
C GLY A 122 -2.83 -1.85 -8.00
N ARG A 123 -1.67 -1.21 -8.16
CA ARG A 123 -0.41 -1.59 -7.48
C ARG A 123 0.13 -0.36 -6.79
N LEU A 124 0.22 -0.42 -5.46
CA LEU A 124 0.98 0.54 -4.69
C LEU A 124 2.38 0.00 -4.47
N PHE A 125 3.37 0.70 -4.98
CA PHE A 125 4.75 0.47 -4.61
C PHE A 125 5.08 1.32 -3.38
N CYS A 126 5.57 0.66 -2.33
CA CYS A 126 5.90 1.27 -1.06
C CYS A 126 7.40 1.14 -0.82
N ARG A 127 8.02 2.20 -0.31
CA ARG A 127 9.38 2.13 0.24
C ARG A 127 9.37 2.60 1.68
N VAL A 128 10.25 2.02 2.49
CA VAL A 128 10.55 2.55 3.82
C VAL A 128 11.46 3.78 3.68
N LYS A 129 11.20 4.83 4.47
CA LYS A 129 12.00 6.07 4.52
C LYS A 129 13.37 5.86 5.15
#